data_AF-S3XK66-F1
#
_entry.id   AF-S3XK66-F1
#
_cell.length_a   1.000
_cell.length_b   1.000
_cell.length_c   1.000
_cell.angle_alpha   90.00
_cell.angle_beta   90.00
_cell.angle_gamma   90.00
#
_symmetry.space_group_name_H-M   'P 1'
#
loop_
_entity.id
_entity.type
_entity.pdbx_description
1 polymer ?
#
loop_
_entity_poly.entity_id
_entity_poly.type
_entity_poly.pdbx_seq_one_letter_code
_entity_poly.pdbx_strand_id
1 'polypeptide(L)'
;MRFILACFISLFLLGCSNDSKKTDEKTQDAKTENQVKSNEAKSNEAKNTVETSQTNEKITKNINIFNGKSVDEYFDIKCASCHGRYGEKSALKASKIINELDENQIKADLMGYKNDINYGGNLKATMHRTASELSDDEINALAKFISTL
;
A
#
# COMPACT_ATOMS: atom_id res chain seq x y z
N MET A 1 46.67 -12.71 15.92
CA MET A 1 46.86 -11.49 15.09
C MET A 1 45.50 -10.83 14.96
N ARG A 2 45.14 -9.82 15.76
CA ARG A 2 45.74 -8.48 15.98
C ARG A 2 45.55 -7.57 14.76
N PHE A 3 44.74 -6.53 15.00
CA PHE A 3 44.23 -5.51 14.08
C PHE A 3 45.29 -4.81 13.22
N ILE A 4 44.89 -4.50 11.98
CA ILE A 4 45.44 -3.46 11.10
C ILE A 4 44.17 -2.74 10.59
N LEU A 5 43.79 -1.54 11.05
CA LEU A 5 44.49 -0.25 11.10
C LEU A 5 44.95 0.24 9.72
N ALA A 6 44.01 0.82 8.96
CA ALA A 6 44.30 1.86 7.98
C ALA A 6 43.12 2.84 7.92
N CYS A 7 43.31 4.03 8.50
CA CYS A 7 42.41 5.14 8.23
C CYS A 7 42.72 5.68 6.83
N PHE A 8 41.71 5.85 5.99
CA PHE A 8 41.76 6.84 4.93
C PHE A 8 40.56 7.78 5.03
N ILE A 9 40.81 8.89 5.73
CA ILE A 9 39.97 10.07 5.69
C ILE A 9 40.29 10.78 4.37
N SER A 10 39.32 10.88 3.47
CA SER A 10 39.35 11.88 2.40
C SER A 10 37.95 12.48 2.25
N LEU A 11 37.73 13.50 3.08
CA LEU A 11 36.61 14.43 2.99
C LEU A 11 36.66 15.12 1.62
N PHE A 12 35.61 15.00 0.80
CA PHE A 12 35.37 15.96 -0.28
C PHE A 12 33.92 16.45 -0.19
N LEU A 13 33.80 17.65 0.36
CA LEU A 13 32.55 18.41 0.42
C LEU A 13 32.40 19.27 -0.84
N LEU A 14 31.17 19.73 -1.05
CA LEU A 14 30.76 20.82 -1.96
C LEU A 14 30.70 20.46 -3.46
N GLY A 15 29.46 20.26 -3.91
CA GLY A 15 29.05 20.20 -5.31
C GLY A 15 27.63 20.76 -5.49
N CYS A 16 27.30 21.87 -4.83
CA CYS A 16 26.09 22.64 -5.16
C CYS A 16 26.38 23.51 -6.37
N SER A 17 25.64 23.30 -7.46
CA SER A 17 25.50 24.30 -8.52
C SER A 17 24.05 24.30 -8.99
N ASN A 18 23.34 25.37 -8.66
CA ASN A 18 22.00 25.68 -9.14
C ASN A 18 22.11 26.97 -9.93
N ASP A 19 21.96 26.89 -11.25
CA ASP A 19 21.73 28.05 -12.10
C ASP A 19 20.63 27.72 -13.13
N SER A 20 20.02 28.77 -13.67
CA SER A 20 18.68 28.75 -14.20
C SER A 20 18.55 29.67 -15.40
N LYS A 21 18.30 29.12 -16.61
CA LYS A 21 17.48 29.77 -17.65
C LYS A 21 17.17 28.92 -18.88
N LYS A 22 15.89 28.97 -19.26
CA LYS A 22 15.30 29.09 -20.62
C LYS A 22 16.09 28.55 -21.83
N THR A 23 15.44 27.67 -22.59
CA THR A 23 14.53 28.00 -23.71
C THR A 23 13.59 26.79 -23.91
N ASP A 24 12.25 26.93 -24.02
CA ASP A 24 11.47 27.42 -25.19
C ASP A 24 11.83 26.59 -26.46
N GLU A 25 10.92 25.96 -27.24
CA GLU A 25 9.47 26.11 -27.43
C GLU A 25 8.86 24.87 -28.17
N LYS A 26 7.52 24.68 -28.08
CA LYS A 26 6.57 23.98 -29.01
C LYS A 26 5.62 23.04 -28.23
N THR A 27 4.39 23.40 -27.82
CA THR A 27 3.21 23.95 -28.56
C THR A 27 2.74 22.93 -29.61
N GLN A 28 1.58 22.27 -29.61
CA GLN A 28 0.21 22.49 -29.14
C GLN A 28 -0.43 21.07 -28.94
N ASP A 29 -1.60 20.79 -28.38
CA ASP A 29 -2.88 21.51 -28.30
C ASP A 29 -3.64 21.20 -27.00
N ALA A 30 -4.61 22.05 -26.66
CA ALA A 30 -5.51 21.87 -25.52
C ALA A 30 -6.95 21.61 -25.96
N LYS A 31 -7.73 20.91 -25.12
CA LYS A 31 -9.17 21.18 -25.01
C LYS A 31 -9.71 20.92 -23.60
N THR A 32 -10.06 22.02 -22.94
CA THR A 32 -10.86 22.06 -21.71
C THR A 32 -12.10 22.89 -21.99
N GLU A 33 -13.28 22.47 -21.53
CA GLU A 33 -14.36 23.30 -20.95
C GLU A 33 -15.55 22.39 -20.56
N ASN A 34 -16.00 22.43 -19.29
CA ASN A 34 -17.16 23.18 -18.72
C ASN A 34 -18.54 22.61 -19.15
N GLN A 35 -19.62 22.59 -18.34
CA GLN A 35 -19.94 23.00 -16.94
C GLN A 35 -21.18 22.15 -16.51
N VAL A 36 -21.31 21.60 -15.29
CA VAL A 36 -21.90 22.17 -14.04
C VAL A 36 -23.43 22.46 -14.06
N LYS A 37 -24.11 22.17 -12.92
CA LYS A 37 -25.48 22.58 -12.44
C LYS A 37 -26.70 21.74 -12.95
N SER A 38 -27.80 21.50 -12.19
CA SER A 38 -28.21 21.93 -10.83
C SER A 38 -29.38 21.07 -10.22
N ASN A 39 -29.45 21.01 -8.87
CA ASN A 39 -30.65 21.06 -7.98
C ASN A 39 -31.69 19.88 -7.99
N GLU A 40 -31.92 19.17 -6.86
CA GLU A 40 -32.95 19.38 -5.78
C GLU A 40 -34.44 19.16 -6.19
N ALA A 41 -35.36 18.55 -5.41
CA ALA A 41 -35.34 17.86 -4.09
C ALA A 41 -36.70 17.13 -3.81
N LYS A 42 -36.79 16.28 -2.75
CA LYS A 42 -38.00 15.61 -2.15
C LYS A 42 -38.75 14.62 -3.07
N SER A 43 -39.54 13.61 -2.66
CA SER A 43 -40.06 13.01 -1.39
C SER A 43 -40.74 11.65 -1.76
N ASN A 44 -41.06 10.65 -0.92
CA ASN A 44 -40.95 10.37 0.54
C ASN A 44 -40.90 8.81 0.74
N GLU A 45 -40.16 8.28 1.73
CA GLU A 45 -40.67 7.58 2.93
C GLU A 45 -41.06 6.07 2.82
N ALA A 46 -40.74 5.33 3.90
CA ALA A 46 -41.25 4.01 4.33
C ALA A 46 -40.78 2.68 3.65
N LYS A 47 -39.98 1.94 4.44
CA LYS A 47 -40.24 0.56 4.92
C LYS A 47 -39.71 -0.67 4.14
N ASN A 48 -38.51 -1.11 4.50
CA ASN A 48 -38.23 -2.38 5.21
C ASN A 48 -36.72 -2.34 5.57
N THR A 49 -36.27 -2.38 6.83
CA THR A 49 -36.44 -3.42 7.87
C THR A 49 -35.93 -4.78 7.42
N VAL A 50 -35.03 -5.36 8.24
CA VAL A 50 -34.36 -6.68 8.11
C VAL A 50 -33.14 -6.73 7.19
N GLU A 51 -31.95 -6.40 7.75
CA GLU A 51 -30.81 -7.34 7.71
C GLU A 51 -29.80 -7.04 8.84
N THR A 52 -30.11 -7.45 10.07
CA THR A 52 -29.28 -7.22 11.28
C THR A 52 -28.44 -8.45 11.67
N SER A 53 -28.53 -9.55 10.90
CA SER A 53 -27.95 -10.85 11.31
C SER A 53 -26.51 -11.10 10.84
N GLN A 54 -26.03 -10.47 9.76
CA GLN A 54 -24.63 -10.67 9.30
C GLN A 54 -23.60 -9.87 10.11
N THR A 55 -24.05 -8.85 10.84
CA THR A 55 -23.19 -7.87 11.49
C THR A 55 -22.39 -8.47 12.66
N ASN A 56 -22.99 -9.38 13.44
CA ASN A 56 -22.36 -9.88 14.67
C ASN A 56 -21.26 -10.93 14.44
N GLU A 57 -21.40 -11.80 13.43
CA GLU A 57 -20.34 -12.76 13.06
C GLU A 57 -19.17 -12.03 12.38
N LYS A 58 -19.47 -11.05 11.52
CA LYS A 58 -18.44 -10.28 10.81
C LYS A 58 -17.66 -9.32 11.73
N ILE A 59 -18.31 -8.80 12.79
CA ILE A 59 -17.69 -7.98 13.86
C ILE A 59 -16.98 -8.84 14.93
N THR A 60 -17.23 -10.15 15.01
CA THR A 60 -16.45 -11.04 15.89
C THR A 60 -15.29 -11.73 15.17
N LYS A 61 -15.41 -11.99 13.85
CA LYS A 61 -14.28 -12.43 13.03
C LYS A 61 -13.19 -11.34 12.91
N ASN A 62 -13.52 -10.13 12.46
CA ASN A 62 -12.52 -9.09 12.22
C ASN A 62 -11.68 -8.70 13.47
N ILE A 63 -12.23 -8.81 14.68
CA ILE A 63 -11.48 -8.62 15.93
C ILE A 63 -10.48 -9.75 16.16
N ASN A 64 -10.81 -10.99 15.80
CA ASN A 64 -9.95 -12.15 16.06
C ASN A 64 -9.02 -12.53 14.90
N ILE A 65 -9.26 -12.05 13.68
CA ILE A 65 -8.44 -12.37 12.48
C ILE A 65 -6.96 -12.00 12.69
N PHE A 66 -6.66 -10.84 13.29
CA PHE A 66 -5.29 -10.40 13.58
C PHE A 66 -4.96 -10.44 15.09
N ASN A 67 -5.39 -11.49 15.79
CA ASN A 67 -5.15 -11.70 17.22
C ASN A 67 -5.53 -10.51 18.13
N GLY A 68 -6.69 -9.90 17.89
CA GLY A 68 -7.19 -8.75 18.66
C GLY A 68 -6.93 -7.38 18.02
N LYS A 69 -6.16 -7.31 16.93
CA LYS A 69 -5.89 -6.07 16.18
C LYS A 69 -6.89 -5.85 15.05
N SER A 70 -7.11 -4.59 14.69
CA SER A 70 -7.76 -4.24 13.43
C SER A 70 -6.79 -4.37 12.24
N VAL A 71 -7.34 -4.40 11.02
CA VAL A 71 -6.53 -4.57 9.80
C VAL A 71 -5.62 -3.38 9.52
N ASP A 72 -6.06 -2.17 9.86
CA ASP A 72 -5.29 -0.93 9.77
C ASP A 72 -4.15 -0.91 10.79
N GLU A 73 -4.41 -1.30 12.05
CA GLU A 73 -3.35 -1.42 13.06
C GLU A 73 -2.31 -2.49 12.68
N TYR A 74 -2.76 -3.63 12.14
CA TYR A 74 -1.85 -4.66 11.64
C TYR A 74 -1.00 -4.15 10.48
N PHE A 75 -1.60 -3.47 9.50
CA PHE A 75 -0.90 -2.90 8.36
C PHE A 75 0.14 -1.86 8.78
N ASP A 76 -0.20 -0.94 9.68
CA ASP A 76 0.73 0.07 10.20
C ASP A 76 1.96 -0.58 10.89
N ILE A 77 1.75 -1.68 11.63
CA ILE A 77 2.84 -2.39 12.33
C ILE A 77 3.69 -3.26 11.38
N LYS A 78 3.07 -4.00 10.45
CA LYS A 78 3.73 -5.06 9.67
C LYS A 78 4.11 -4.66 8.24
N CYS A 79 3.46 -3.65 7.65
CA CYS A 79 3.59 -3.31 6.23
C CYS A 79 4.10 -1.88 6.00
N ALA A 80 3.56 -0.91 6.74
CA ALA A 80 3.76 0.53 6.46
C ALA A 80 5.21 1.02 6.62
N SER A 81 6.01 0.35 7.45
CA SER A 81 7.44 0.66 7.63
C SER A 81 8.26 0.54 6.33
N CYS A 82 7.85 -0.35 5.42
CA CYS A 82 8.46 -0.55 4.11
C CYS A 82 7.63 0.08 2.97
N HIS A 83 6.31 -0.08 3.01
CA HIS A 83 5.41 0.32 1.91
C HIS A 83 4.82 1.74 2.04
N GLY A 84 5.06 2.44 3.16
CA GLY A 84 4.39 3.70 3.45
C GLY A 84 3.04 3.52 4.13
N ARG A 85 2.54 4.59 4.76
CA ARG A 85 1.32 4.57 5.60
C ARG A 85 0.05 4.29 4.80
N TYR A 86 0.09 4.52 3.50
CA TYR A 86 -1.00 4.30 2.57
C TYR A 86 -0.59 3.31 1.46
N GLY A 87 0.48 2.52 1.67
CA GLY A 87 1.00 1.63 0.63
C GLY A 87 1.66 2.35 -0.57
N GLU A 88 1.87 3.66 -0.44
CA GLU A 88 2.23 4.59 -1.52
C GLU A 88 3.70 4.52 -1.98
N LYS A 89 4.51 3.68 -1.34
CA LYS A 89 5.96 3.57 -1.62
C LYS A 89 6.31 2.22 -2.25
N SER A 90 7.17 2.29 -3.26
CA SER A 90 8.02 1.14 -3.64
C SER A 90 8.96 0.83 -2.48
N ALA A 91 8.70 -0.27 -1.77
CA ALA A 91 9.48 -0.71 -0.64
C ALA A 91 10.94 -0.92 -1.05
N LEU A 92 11.84 -0.20 -0.38
CA LEU A 92 13.28 -0.16 -0.67
C LEU A 92 13.62 0.12 -2.16
N LYS A 93 12.73 0.79 -2.90
CA LYS A 93 12.79 1.02 -4.36
C LYS A 93 12.80 -0.27 -5.20
N ALA A 94 12.25 -1.37 -4.66
CA ALA A 94 12.33 -2.70 -5.26
C ALA A 94 10.99 -3.48 -5.31
N SER A 95 9.90 -2.97 -4.72
CA SER A 95 8.55 -3.54 -4.85
C SER A 95 7.68 -2.74 -5.84
N LYS A 96 6.54 -3.33 -6.22
CA LYS A 96 5.37 -2.57 -6.70
C LYS A 96 4.93 -1.54 -5.63
N ILE A 97 4.31 -0.44 -6.04
CA ILE A 97 3.47 0.38 -5.14
C ILE A 97 2.18 -0.44 -4.91
N ILE A 98 1.72 -0.57 -3.66
CA ILE A 98 0.72 -1.60 -3.33
C ILE A 98 -0.72 -1.11 -3.28
N ASN A 99 -0.95 0.20 -3.11
CA ASN A 99 -2.30 0.78 -3.21
C ASN A 99 -2.72 1.10 -4.66
N GLU A 100 -1.81 0.99 -5.62
CA GLU A 100 -2.12 1.01 -7.07
C GLU A 100 -2.62 -0.37 -7.58
N LEU A 101 -2.70 -1.39 -6.71
CA LEU A 101 -3.10 -2.76 -7.06
C LEU A 101 -4.55 -3.04 -6.63
N ASP A 102 -5.27 -3.86 -7.39
CA ASP A 102 -6.61 -4.32 -7.01
C ASP A 102 -6.57 -5.45 -5.96
N GLU A 103 -7.69 -5.66 -5.26
CA GLU A 103 -7.86 -6.68 -4.21
C GLU A 103 -7.43 -8.09 -4.68
N ASN A 104 -7.72 -8.49 -5.92
CA ASN A 104 -7.36 -9.82 -6.41
C ASN A 104 -5.85 -9.93 -6.66
N GLN A 105 -5.23 -8.90 -7.22
CA GLN A 105 -3.78 -8.88 -7.43
C GLN A 105 -3.01 -8.87 -6.10
N ILE A 106 -3.46 -8.10 -5.10
CA ILE A 106 -2.85 -8.08 -3.76
C ILE A 106 -2.98 -9.45 -3.09
N LYS A 107 -4.17 -10.07 -3.15
CA LYS A 107 -4.42 -11.41 -2.64
C LYS A 107 -3.54 -12.46 -3.34
N ALA A 108 -3.43 -12.39 -4.66
CA ALA A 108 -2.60 -13.31 -5.45
C ALA A 108 -1.11 -13.14 -5.12
N ASP A 109 -0.61 -11.91 -5.00
CA ASP A 109 0.76 -11.63 -4.59
C ASP A 109 1.06 -12.16 -3.18
N LEU A 110 0.18 -11.90 -2.19
CA LEU A 110 0.32 -12.39 -0.82
C LEU A 110 0.29 -13.92 -0.73
N MET A 111 -0.63 -14.58 -1.45
CA MET A 111 -0.69 -16.04 -1.55
C MET A 111 0.54 -16.62 -2.26
N GLY A 112 1.07 -15.93 -3.28
CA GLY A 112 2.32 -16.30 -3.94
C GLY A 112 3.50 -16.27 -2.96
N TYR A 113 3.69 -15.16 -2.25
CA TYR A 113 4.73 -15.04 -1.23
C TYR A 113 4.56 -16.04 -0.08
N LYS A 114 3.32 -16.35 0.35
CA LYS A 114 3.06 -17.35 1.39
C LYS A 114 3.51 -18.76 0.96
N ASN A 115 3.18 -19.16 -0.27
CA ASN A 115 3.28 -20.55 -0.70
C ASN A 115 4.57 -20.89 -1.49
N ASP A 116 5.26 -19.92 -2.08
CA ASP A 116 6.54 -20.12 -2.76
C ASP A 116 7.59 -19.07 -2.37
N ILE A 117 8.69 -19.55 -1.78
CA ILE A 117 9.86 -18.74 -1.38
C ILE A 117 10.56 -18.07 -2.58
N ASN A 118 10.32 -18.55 -3.81
CA ASN A 118 10.88 -17.99 -5.04
C ASN A 118 9.97 -16.97 -5.72
N TYR A 119 8.72 -16.82 -5.27
CA TYR A 119 7.73 -15.94 -5.87
C TYR A 119 8.09 -14.45 -5.71
N GLY A 120 7.88 -13.66 -6.77
CA GLY A 120 8.13 -12.23 -6.77
C GLY A 120 9.58 -11.81 -7.03
N GLY A 121 9.89 -10.55 -6.70
CA GLY A 121 11.13 -9.88 -7.11
C GLY A 121 12.28 -9.94 -6.09
N ASN A 122 13.11 -8.89 -6.10
CA ASN A 122 14.32 -8.78 -5.26
C ASN A 122 14.07 -8.93 -3.75
N LEU A 123 12.85 -8.63 -3.28
CA LEU A 123 12.46 -8.71 -1.87
C LEU A 123 11.70 -10.00 -1.50
N LYS A 124 11.66 -11.01 -2.38
CA LYS A 124 10.87 -12.24 -2.19
C LYS A 124 11.09 -12.95 -0.87
N ALA A 125 12.34 -13.10 -0.41
CA ALA A 125 12.64 -13.77 0.86
C ALA A 125 12.12 -12.98 2.07
N THR A 126 12.12 -11.64 1.99
CA THR A 126 11.54 -10.75 3.01
C THR A 126 10.02 -10.87 3.02
N MET A 127 9.39 -10.81 1.85
CA MET A 127 7.93 -10.91 1.75
C MET A 127 7.41 -12.32 2.09
N HIS A 128 8.14 -13.38 1.74
CA HIS A 128 7.83 -14.75 2.16
C HIS A 128 7.84 -14.90 3.68
N ARG A 129 8.83 -14.31 4.38
CA ARG A 129 8.84 -14.28 5.85
C ARG A 129 7.57 -13.66 6.42
N THR A 130 7.15 -12.49 5.92
CA THR A 130 5.92 -11.83 6.40
C THR A 130 4.65 -12.59 6.01
N ALA A 131 4.54 -13.05 4.76
CA ALA A 131 3.33 -13.68 4.24
C ALA A 131 3.12 -15.12 4.72
N SER A 132 4.20 -15.84 5.07
CA SER A 132 4.11 -17.19 5.62
C SER A 132 3.41 -17.25 6.98
N GLU A 133 3.53 -16.18 7.79
CA GLU A 133 2.85 -16.01 9.08
C GLU A 133 1.33 -15.78 8.96
N LEU A 134 0.84 -15.28 7.82
CA LEU A 134 -0.56 -14.92 7.64
C LEU A 134 -1.45 -16.14 7.38
N SER A 135 -2.62 -16.20 7.99
CA SER A 135 -3.72 -17.07 7.59
C SER A 135 -4.42 -16.58 6.32
N ASP A 136 -5.21 -17.46 5.70
CA ASP A 136 -5.96 -17.13 4.48
C ASP A 136 -7.00 -16.02 4.73
N ASP A 137 -7.64 -16.00 5.91
CA ASP A 137 -8.57 -14.95 6.32
C ASP A 137 -7.85 -13.60 6.54
N GLU A 138 -6.63 -13.60 7.11
CA GLU A 138 -5.80 -12.40 7.22
C GLU A 138 -5.36 -11.87 5.84
N ILE A 139 -4.99 -12.75 4.91
CA ILE A 139 -4.66 -12.36 3.52
C ILE A 139 -5.88 -11.75 2.83
N ASN A 140 -7.06 -12.33 2.96
CA ASN A 140 -8.30 -11.78 2.41
C ASN A 140 -8.60 -10.39 3.00
N ALA A 141 -8.45 -10.22 4.32
CA ALA A 141 -8.68 -8.94 4.98
C ALA A 141 -7.67 -7.86 4.57
N LEU A 142 -6.37 -8.20 4.50
CA LEU A 142 -5.31 -7.30 4.05
C LEU A 142 -5.49 -6.90 2.59
N ALA A 143 -5.74 -7.86 1.69
CA ALA A 143 -5.92 -7.57 0.27
C ALA A 143 -7.06 -6.60 0.02
N LYS A 144 -8.19 -6.80 0.70
CA LYS A 144 -9.33 -5.90 0.66
C LYS A 144 -8.99 -4.52 1.21
N PHE A 145 -8.35 -4.45 2.39
CA PHE A 145 -7.98 -3.18 3.01
C PHE A 145 -7.01 -2.36 2.17
N ILE A 146 -5.92 -2.99 1.69
CA ILE A 146 -4.87 -2.32 0.91
C ILE A 146 -5.42 -1.74 -0.40
N SER A 147 -6.41 -2.38 -1.02
CA SER A 147 -7.09 -1.86 -2.23
C SER A 147 -7.94 -0.60 -2.00
N THR A 148 -8.03 -0.10 -0.75
CA THR A 148 -8.77 1.11 -0.37
C THR A 148 -7.90 2.25 0.16
N LEU A 149 -6.57 2.12 0.08
CA LEU A 149 -5.57 3.08 0.62
C LEU A 149 -5.15 4.19 -0.34
#